data_AF-A0A970KLI1-F1
#
_entry.id   AF-A0A970KLI1-F1
#
_cell.length_a   1.000
_cell.length_b   1.000
_cell.length_c   1.000
_cell.angle_alpha   90.00
_cell.angle_beta   90.00
_cell.angle_gamma   90.00
#
_symmetry.space_group_name_H-M   'P 1'
#
loop_
_entity.id
_entity.type
_entity.pdbx_description
1 polymer ?
#
loop_
_entity_poly.entity_id
_entity_poly.type
_entity_poly.pdbx_seq_one_letter_code
_entity_poly.pdbx_strand_id
1 'polypeptide(L)'
;MGFDSLSEPEKNVFIADKYIVEVNNGGFDQYFFNTDGKYASDTLSFLEKVGERNFSHLLAKALDIYTRDITEEEKLDKFDELDSTFYDLDSGAYTQFYEKMLNHLKSTLN
;
A
#
# COMPACT_ATOMS: atom_id res chain seq x y z
N MET A 1 -2.64 9.03 20.66
CA MET A 1 -1.92 7.74 20.50
C MET A 1 -1.34 7.75 19.10
N GLY A 2 -0.06 7.47 18.95
CA GLY A 2 0.66 7.62 17.68
C GLY A 2 1.07 6.28 17.11
N PHE A 3 1.55 6.26 15.86
CA PHE A 3 2.07 5.06 15.20
C PHE A 3 3.05 4.29 16.10
N ASP A 4 3.91 5.00 16.83
CA ASP A 4 4.94 4.37 17.68
C ASP A 4 4.39 3.56 18.85
N SER A 5 3.18 3.87 19.32
CA SER A 5 2.51 3.14 20.41
C SER A 5 1.80 1.86 19.97
N LEU A 6 1.71 1.60 18.67
CA LEU A 6 1.10 0.40 18.12
C LEU A 6 2.03 -0.81 18.25
N SER A 7 1.45 -1.98 18.48
CA SER A 7 2.14 -3.27 18.34
C SER A 7 2.53 -3.52 16.88
N GLU A 8 3.46 -4.44 16.62
CA GLU A 8 3.88 -4.76 15.26
C GLU A 8 2.72 -5.19 14.34
N PRO A 9 1.76 -6.04 14.77
CA PRO A 9 0.61 -6.40 13.93
C PRO A 9 -0.30 -5.20 13.62
N GLU A 10 -0.49 -4.30 14.59
CA GLU A 10 -1.26 -3.07 14.40
C GLU A 10 -0.55 -2.10 13.46
N LYS A 11 0.78 -1.98 13.55
CA LYS A 11 1.59 -1.17 12.62
C LYS A 11 1.46 -1.70 11.20
N ASN A 12 1.56 -3.01 11.01
CA ASN A 12 1.43 -3.66 9.70
C ASN A 12 0.07 -3.36 9.05
N VAL A 13 -1.03 -3.49 9.81
CA VAL A 13 -2.35 -3.16 9.29
C VAL A 13 -2.50 -1.66 9.06
N PHE A 14 -1.97 -0.81 9.94
CA PHE A 14 -2.00 0.64 9.77
C PHE A 14 -1.32 1.08 8.47
N ILE A 15 -0.11 0.59 8.17
CA ILE A 15 0.62 0.99 6.96
C ILE A 15 -0.02 0.45 5.68
N ALA A 16 -0.67 -0.72 5.76
CA ALA A 16 -1.41 -1.30 4.65
C ALA A 16 -2.71 -0.51 4.38
N ASP A 17 -3.46 -0.16 5.42
CA ASP A 17 -4.66 0.67 5.27
C ASP A 17 -4.32 2.08 4.81
N LYS A 18 -3.24 2.68 5.34
CA LYS A 18 -2.73 3.99 4.89
C LYS A 18 -2.42 3.96 3.40
N TYR A 19 -1.82 2.89 2.89
CA TYR A 19 -1.57 2.73 1.46
C TYR A 19 -2.88 2.75 0.64
N ILE A 20 -3.86 1.93 1.01
CA ILE A 20 -5.16 1.88 0.31
C ILE A 20 -5.89 3.22 0.37
N VAL A 21 -5.91 3.87 1.53
CA VAL A 21 -6.61 5.15 1.74
C VAL A 21 -6.00 6.26 0.91
N GLU A 22 -4.67 6.39 0.87
CA GLU A 22 -4.04 7.47 0.11
C GLU A 22 -4.15 7.27 -1.40
N VAL A 23 -3.99 6.04 -1.89
CA VAL A 23 -4.18 5.79 -3.33
C VAL A 23 -5.63 6.04 -3.74
N ASN A 24 -6.62 5.66 -2.92
CA ASN A 24 -8.01 6.02 -3.20
C ASN A 24 -8.29 7.53 -3.08
N ASN A 25 -7.48 8.27 -2.34
CA ASN A 25 -7.66 9.71 -2.14
C ASN A 25 -7.14 10.53 -3.34
N GLY A 26 -6.12 10.04 -4.04
CA GLY A 26 -5.56 10.79 -5.16
C GLY A 26 -4.51 10.07 -5.99
N GLY A 27 -4.38 8.74 -5.88
CA GLY A 27 -3.42 7.96 -6.64
C GLY A 27 -2.09 7.67 -5.91
N PHE A 28 -1.19 6.99 -6.62
CA PHE A 28 0.13 6.65 -6.07
C PHE A 28 0.97 7.90 -5.75
N ASP A 29 0.83 8.99 -6.51
CA ASP A 29 1.49 10.26 -6.20
C ASP A 29 1.03 10.80 -4.85
N GLN A 30 -0.28 10.74 -4.56
CA GLN A 30 -0.85 11.16 -3.28
C GLN A 30 -0.31 10.33 -2.12
N TYR A 31 -0.16 9.00 -2.30
CA TYR A 31 0.46 8.12 -1.32
C TYR A 31 1.91 8.51 -1.03
N PHE A 32 2.75 8.68 -2.05
CA PHE A 32 4.15 9.05 -1.84
C PHE A 32 4.30 10.46 -1.30
N PHE A 33 3.51 11.42 -1.76
CA PHE A 33 3.53 12.80 -1.25
C PHE A 33 3.14 12.87 0.23
N ASN A 34 2.04 12.22 0.64
CA ASN A 34 1.54 12.30 2.01
C ASN A 34 2.34 11.47 3.02
N THR A 35 3.06 10.46 2.55
CA THR A 35 3.86 9.57 3.43
C THR A 35 5.36 9.82 3.32
N ASP A 36 5.81 10.62 2.36
CA ASP A 36 7.22 10.75 1.96
C ASP A 36 7.87 9.38 1.69
N GLY A 37 7.08 8.45 1.12
CA GLY A 37 7.46 7.06 0.88
C GLY A 37 7.80 6.23 2.12
N LYS A 38 7.67 6.79 3.33
CA LYS A 38 8.17 6.23 4.60
C LYS A 38 7.76 4.78 4.84
N TYR A 39 6.54 4.41 4.43
CA TYR A 39 5.96 3.10 4.73
C TYR A 39 6.03 2.11 3.57
N ALA A 40 6.44 2.53 2.36
CA ALA A 40 6.24 1.75 1.15
C ALA A 40 6.93 0.37 1.17
N SER A 41 8.20 0.32 1.62
CA SER A 41 8.96 -0.94 1.70
C SER A 41 8.40 -1.90 2.75
N ASP A 42 7.98 -1.38 3.90
CA ASP A 42 7.41 -2.19 4.99
C ASP A 42 6.01 -2.71 4.61
N THR A 43 5.19 -1.85 3.98
CA THR A 43 3.89 -2.25 3.45
C THR A 43 4.04 -3.35 2.41
N LEU A 44 4.96 -3.20 1.44
CA LEU A 44 5.20 -4.22 0.42
C LEU A 44 5.60 -5.56 1.06
N SER A 45 6.60 -5.54 1.94
CA SER A 45 7.08 -6.73 2.64
C SER A 45 5.96 -7.43 3.42
N PHE A 46 5.09 -6.66 4.07
CA PHE A 46 3.95 -7.20 4.80
C PHE A 46 2.88 -7.80 3.87
N LEU A 47 2.52 -7.13 2.78
CA LEU A 47 1.53 -7.64 1.82
C LEU A 47 2.01 -8.95 1.19
N GLU A 48 3.29 -9.04 0.84
CA GLU A 48 3.93 -10.27 0.36
C GLU A 48 3.87 -11.38 1.43
N LYS A 49 4.17 -11.06 2.69
CA LYS A 49 4.12 -12.01 3.82
C LYS A 49 2.74 -12.62 4.02
N VAL A 50 1.66 -11.85 3.85
CA VAL A 50 0.27 -12.35 3.94
C VAL A 50 -0.27 -12.90 2.61
N GLY A 51 0.58 -12.96 1.58
CA GLY A 51 0.24 -13.44 0.24
C GLY A 51 -0.85 -12.61 -0.44
N GLU A 52 -0.96 -11.33 -0.11
CA GLU A 52 -1.77 -10.36 -0.87
C GLU A 52 -0.99 -10.06 -2.17
N ARG A 53 -1.64 -10.19 -3.33
CA ARG A 53 -0.97 -10.12 -4.64
C ARG A 53 -1.46 -8.98 -5.53
N ASN A 54 -2.70 -8.53 -5.34
CA ASN A 54 -3.28 -7.50 -6.22
C ASN A 54 -2.63 -6.15 -5.91
N PHE A 55 -2.61 -5.78 -4.63
CA PHE A 55 -2.13 -4.49 -4.19
C PHE A 55 -0.61 -4.46 -3.98
N SER A 56 0.01 -5.57 -3.58
CA SER A 56 1.48 -5.69 -3.48
C SER A 56 2.17 -5.51 -4.82
N HIS A 57 1.64 -6.12 -5.90
CA HIS A 57 2.21 -6.00 -7.24
C HIS A 57 2.20 -4.56 -7.75
N LEU A 58 1.12 -3.82 -7.48
CA LEU A 58 1.03 -2.41 -7.86
C LEU A 58 1.97 -1.55 -7.01
N LEU A 59 2.03 -1.78 -5.69
CA LEU A 59 2.94 -1.06 -4.80
C LEU A 59 4.41 -1.29 -5.16
N ALA A 60 4.78 -2.52 -5.56
CA ALA A 60 6.15 -2.82 -5.98
C ALA A 60 6.55 -2.01 -7.22
N LYS A 61 5.67 -1.91 -8.22
CA LYS A 61 5.90 -1.07 -9.40
C LYS A 61 5.96 0.41 -9.05
N ALA A 62 5.06 0.86 -8.18
CA ALA A 62 5.01 2.26 -7.77
C ALA A 62 6.28 2.66 -6.99
N LEU A 63 6.79 1.77 -6.14
CA LEU A 63 8.06 1.97 -5.42
C LEU A 63 9.27 2.01 -6.35
N ASP A 64 9.30 1.15 -7.39
CA ASP A 64 10.32 1.24 -8.44
C ASP A 64 10.28 2.62 -9.14
N ILE A 65 9.10 3.08 -9.56
CA ILE A 65 8.92 4.39 -10.19
C ILE A 65 9.37 5.53 -9.26
N TYR A 66 8.93 5.51 -8.00
CA TYR A 66 9.22 6.54 -7.01
C TYR A 66 10.73 6.74 -6.80
N THR A 67 11.49 5.64 -6.79
CA THR A 67 12.94 5.64 -6.49
C THR A 67 13.82 5.86 -7.72
N ARG A 68 13.25 5.90 -8.93
CA ARG A 68 14.01 6.14 -10.15
C ARG A 68 14.45 7.59 -10.29
N ASP A 69 15.63 7.76 -10.86
CA ASP A 69 16.19 9.06 -11.27
C ASP A 69 15.58 9.48 -12.61
N ILE A 70 14.31 9.88 -12.55
CA ILE A 70 13.49 10.42 -13.65
C ILE A 70 12.77 11.67 -13.14
N THR A 71 12.25 12.48 -14.05
CA THR A 71 11.51 13.69 -13.69
C THR A 71 10.22 13.37 -12.95
N GLU A 72 9.72 14.31 -12.14
CA GLU A 72 8.44 14.14 -11.45
C GLU A 72 7.27 14.02 -12.44
N GLU A 73 7.33 14.72 -13.58
CA GLU A 73 6.34 14.57 -14.67
C GLU A 73 6.32 13.12 -15.20
N GLU A 74 7.49 12.53 -15.48
CA GLU A 74 7.57 11.12 -15.90
C GLU A 74 7.11 10.13 -14.82
N LYS A 75 7.22 10.48 -13.53
CA LYS A 75 6.67 9.65 -12.45
C LYS A 75 5.16 9.71 -12.43
N LEU A 76 4.58 10.91 -12.54
CA LEU A 76 3.13 11.13 -12.58
C LEU A 76 2.49 10.36 -13.74
N ASP A 77 3.05 10.48 -14.96
CA ASP A 77 2.56 9.73 -16.13
C ASP A 77 2.54 8.22 -15.89
N LYS A 78 3.54 7.68 -15.18
CA LYS A 78 3.62 6.26 -14.86
C LYS A 78 2.70 5.85 -13.72
N PHE A 79 2.46 6.74 -12.76
CA PHE A 79 1.49 6.51 -11.69
C PHE A 79 0.07 6.47 -12.23
N ASP A 80 -0.30 7.34 -13.19
CA ASP A 80 -1.62 7.33 -13.83
C ASP A 80 -1.98 5.95 -14.45
N GLU A 81 -1.00 5.26 -15.04
CA GLU A 81 -1.19 3.89 -15.56
C GLU A 81 -1.48 2.88 -14.43
N LEU A 82 -0.80 3.03 -13.29
CA LEU A 82 -1.00 2.16 -12.13
C LEU A 82 -2.30 2.48 -11.40
N ASP A 83 -2.66 3.75 -11.29
CA ASP A 83 -3.90 4.22 -10.66
C ASP A 83 -5.12 3.68 -11.41
N SER A 84 -5.09 3.74 -12.73
CA SER A 84 -6.14 3.12 -13.56
C SER A 84 -6.30 1.63 -13.24
N THR A 85 -5.19 0.90 -13.15
CA THR A 85 -5.21 -0.53 -12.79
C THR A 85 -5.72 -0.76 -11.36
N PHE A 86 -5.35 0.12 -10.43
CA PHE A 86 -5.78 0.05 -9.03
C PHE A 86 -7.30 0.28 -8.91
N TYR A 87 -7.85 1.26 -9.64
CA TYR A 87 -9.28 1.60 -9.62
C TYR A 87 -10.15 0.58 -10.35
N ASP A 88 -9.59 -0.14 -11.32
CA ASP A 88 -10.28 -1.23 -12.01
C ASP A 88 -10.40 -2.51 -11.17
N LEU A 89 -9.72 -2.60 -10.01
CA LEU A 89 -9.88 -3.72 -9.09
C LEU A 89 -11.30 -3.76 -8.51
N ASP A 90 -11.92 -4.93 -8.56
CA ASP A 90 -13.28 -5.11 -8.05
C ASP A 90 -13.35 -5.14 -6.51
N SER A 91 -14.57 -5.08 -5.98
CA SER A 91 -14.82 -5.17 -4.54
C SER A 91 -14.34 -6.50 -3.91
N GLY A 92 -14.15 -7.55 -4.71
CA GLY A 92 -13.58 -8.82 -4.29
C GLY A 92 -12.10 -8.70 -3.94
N ALA A 93 -11.32 -7.89 -4.67
CA ALA A 93 -9.93 -7.60 -4.34
C ALA A 93 -9.81 -6.90 -2.97
N TYR A 94 -10.65 -5.88 -2.73
CA TYR A 94 -10.71 -5.17 -1.45
C TYR A 94 -11.13 -6.09 -0.30
N THR A 95 -12.15 -6.93 -0.53
CA THR A 95 -12.61 -7.90 0.48
C THR A 95 -11.47 -8.84 0.89
N GLN A 96 -10.77 -9.43 -0.08
CA GLN A 96 -9.64 -10.32 0.18
C GLN A 96 -8.48 -9.61 0.89
N PHE A 97 -8.20 -8.36 0.53
CA PHE A 97 -7.19 -7.54 1.20
C PHE A 97 -7.53 -7.39 2.69
N TYR A 98 -8.72 -6.90 3.02
CA TYR A 98 -9.09 -6.66 4.42
C TYR A 98 -9.25 -7.96 5.22
N GLU A 99 -9.71 -9.05 4.61
CA GLU A 99 -9.71 -10.38 5.24
C GLU A 99 -8.31 -10.82 5.65
N LYS A 100 -7.29 -10.61 4.80
CA LYS A 100 -5.89 -10.92 5.14
C LYS A 100 -5.37 -10.06 6.30
N MET A 101 -5.71 -8.78 6.33
CA MET A 101 -5.34 -7.87 7.43
C MET A 101 -5.96 -8.33 8.77
N LEU A 102 -7.25 -8.64 8.76
CA LEU A 102 -7.98 -9.13 9.94
C LEU A 102 -7.45 -10.48 10.41
N ASN A 103 -7.12 -11.39 9.50
CA ASN A 103 -6.53 -12.67 9.84
C ASN A 103 -5.13 -12.51 10.45
N HIS A 104 -4.31 -11.58 9.94
CA HIS A 104 -3.02 -11.25 10.56
C HIS A 104 -3.19 -10.80 12.01
N LEU A 105 -4.06 -9.82 12.27
CA LEU A 105 -4.32 -9.32 13.64
C LEU A 105 -4.84 -10.42 14.57
N LYS A 106 -5.75 -11.28 14.10
CA LYS A 106 -6.28 -12.38 14.92
C LYS A 106 -5.21 -13.43 15.24
N SER A 107 -4.31 -13.72 14.30
CA SER A 107 -3.26 -14.73 14.49
C SER A 107 -2.25 -14.36 15.58
N THR A 108 -2.15 -13.08 15.94
CA THR A 108 -1.22 -12.58 16.95
C THR A 108 -1.83 -12.42 18.34
N LEU A 109 -3.11 -12.74 18.51
CA LEU A 109 -3.84 -12.68 19.78
C LEU A 109 -3.96 -14.04 20.49
N ASN A 110 -3.43 -15.11 19.90
CA ASN A 110 -3.48 -16.49 20.41
C ASN A 110 -2.15 -16.94 21.00
#